data_AF-A0A927QWB3-F1
#
_entry.id   AF-A0A927QWB3-F1
#
_cell.length_a   1.000
_cell.length_b   1.000
_cell.length_c   1.000
_cell.angle_alpha   90.00
_cell.angle_beta   90.00
_cell.angle_gamma   90.00
#
_symmetry.space_group_name_H-M   'P 1'
#
loop_
_entity.id
_entity.type
_entity.pdbx_description
1 polymer ?
#
loop_
_entity_poly.entity_id
_entity_poly.type
_entity_poly.pdbx_seq_one_letter_code
_entity_poly.pdbx_strand_id
1 'polypeptide(L)'
;MNTWSVLADSRLLQMHWTEQFIKESQLAIERETIAETAQTVLFYASLYLELEEQKDTDLRARGQSSWLSSEQEIVAKALELVPAAYHGLLQMCSLISSLTVDLELQDNELKALRLKASSFIDYVGERAQLEHWFH
;
A
#
# COMPACT_ATOMS: atom_id res chain seq x y z
N MET A 1 14.35 -30.28 -19.27
CA MET A 1 13.21 -29.43 -18.87
C MET A 1 13.76 -28.07 -18.51
N ASN A 2 13.41 -27.04 -19.28
CA ASN A 2 13.92 -25.68 -19.15
C ASN A 2 13.31 -25.00 -17.93
N THR A 3 13.99 -25.10 -16.79
CA THR A 3 13.66 -24.37 -15.55
C THR A 3 13.56 -22.86 -15.76
N TRP A 4 14.29 -22.33 -16.74
CA TRP A 4 14.28 -20.91 -17.11
C TRP A 4 12.97 -20.41 -17.72
N SER A 5 12.22 -21.23 -18.48
CA SER A 5 10.94 -20.77 -19.05
C SER A 5 9.85 -20.74 -17.99
N VAL A 6 9.83 -21.72 -17.09
CA VAL A 6 8.86 -21.80 -15.98
C VAL A 6 9.02 -20.63 -15.00
N LEU A 7 10.27 -20.22 -14.73
CA LEU A 7 10.54 -19.06 -13.87
C LEU A 7 10.13 -17.74 -14.54
N ALA A 8 10.33 -17.59 -15.85
CA ALA A 8 9.89 -16.41 -16.60
C ALA A 8 8.35 -16.32 -16.68
N ASP A 9 7.67 -17.44 -16.92
CA ASP A 9 6.20 -17.51 -16.96
C ASP A 9 5.57 -17.23 -15.59
N SER A 10 6.19 -17.72 -14.50
CA SER A 10 5.77 -17.44 -13.12
C SER A 10 5.90 -15.96 -12.77
N ARG A 11 6.95 -15.28 -13.23
CA ARG A 11 7.17 -13.83 -12.98
C ARG A 11 6.17 -12.97 -13.75
N LEU A 12 5.93 -13.28 -15.03
CA LEU A 12 4.90 -12.61 -15.83
C LEU A 12 3.51 -12.77 -15.22
N LEU A 13 3.16 -13.97 -14.74
CA LEU A 13 1.90 -14.20 -14.03
C LEU A 13 1.81 -13.35 -12.77
N GLN A 14 2.84 -13.33 -11.92
CA GLN A 14 2.86 -12.52 -10.70
C GLN A 14 2.67 -11.03 -10.99
N MET A 15 3.33 -10.50 -12.03
CA MET A 15 3.15 -9.10 -12.45
C MET A 15 1.70 -8.80 -12.85
N HIS A 16 1.09 -9.65 -13.67
CA HIS A 16 -0.30 -9.49 -14.07
C HIS A 16 -1.26 -9.55 -12.88
N TRP A 17 -0.97 -10.39 -11.88
CA TRP A 17 -1.73 -10.43 -10.63
C TRP A 17 -1.60 -9.13 -9.83
N THR A 18 -0.39 -8.57 -9.71
CA THR A 18 -0.18 -7.30 -9.01
C THR A 18 -0.90 -6.15 -9.71
N GLU A 19 -0.79 -6.05 -11.04
CA GLU A 19 -1.50 -5.05 -11.85
C GLU A 19 -3.01 -5.17 -11.70
N GLN A 20 -3.54 -6.41 -11.74
CA GLN A 20 -4.97 -6.67 -11.60
C GLN A 20 -5.46 -6.31 -10.19
N PHE A 21 -4.70 -6.69 -9.16
CA PHE A 21 -5.04 -6.40 -7.77
C PHE A 21 -5.06 -4.88 -7.49
N ILE A 22 -4.10 -4.12 -8.03
CA ILE A 22 -4.08 -2.66 -7.95
C ILE A 22 -5.35 -2.06 -8.57
N LYS A 23 -5.67 -2.47 -9.80
CA LYS A 23 -6.87 -1.99 -10.51
C LYS A 23 -8.15 -2.31 -9.75
N GLU A 24 -8.27 -3.53 -9.22
CA GLU A 24 -9.42 -3.94 -8.44
C GLU A 24 -9.55 -3.16 -7.13
N SER A 25 -8.43 -2.90 -6.45
CA SER A 25 -8.40 -2.08 -5.23
C SER A 25 -8.88 -0.65 -5.51
N GLN A 26 -8.46 -0.06 -6.63
CA GLN A 26 -8.89 1.29 -7.02
C GLN A 26 -10.38 1.36 -7.36
N LEU A 27 -10.90 0.34 -8.05
CA LEU A 27 -12.33 0.23 -8.34
C LEU A 27 -13.15 0.01 -7.07
N ALA A 28 -12.62 -0.74 -6.10
CA ALA A 28 -13.26 -0.95 -4.80
C ALA A 28 -13.39 0.36 -4.02
N ILE A 29 -12.34 1.17 -3.96
CA ILE A 29 -12.31 2.47 -3.27
C ILE A 29 -13.43 3.42 -3.72
N GLU A 30 -13.88 3.35 -4.98
CA GLU A 30 -15.00 4.17 -5.46
C GLU A 30 -16.31 3.91 -4.71
N ARG A 31 -16.45 2.73 -4.09
CA ARG A 31 -17.65 2.25 -3.40
C ARG A 31 -17.44 2.07 -1.90
N GLU A 32 -16.20 2.09 -1.43
CA GLU A 32 -15.82 1.92 -0.03
C GLU A 32 -16.30 3.09 0.85
N THR A 33 -16.69 2.76 2.07
CA THR A 33 -16.84 3.72 3.16
C THR A 33 -15.50 4.39 3.49
N ILE A 34 -15.56 5.45 4.31
CA ILE A 34 -14.36 6.18 4.76
C ILE A 34 -13.41 5.25 5.54
N ALA A 35 -13.98 4.40 6.40
CA ALA A 35 -13.21 3.45 7.19
C ALA A 35 -12.54 2.39 6.30
N GLU A 36 -13.26 1.83 5.34
CA GLU A 36 -12.70 0.87 4.38
C GLU A 36 -11.59 1.52 3.54
N THR A 37 -11.80 2.75 3.04
CA THR A 37 -10.76 3.48 2.29
C THR A 37 -9.51 3.70 3.14
N ALA A 38 -9.67 4.04 4.42
CA ALA A 38 -8.55 4.20 5.34
C ALA A 38 -7.79 2.89 5.57
N GLN A 39 -8.49 1.77 5.76
CA GLN A 39 -7.88 0.45 5.89
C GLN A 39 -7.12 0.06 4.62
N THR A 40 -7.69 0.30 3.45
CA THR A 40 -7.01 0.03 2.17
C THR A 40 -5.72 0.84 2.05
N VAL A 41 -5.73 2.13 2.40
CA VAL A 41 -4.50 2.95 2.41
C VAL A 41 -3.46 2.41 3.39
N LEU A 42 -3.86 2.03 4.61
CA LEU A 42 -2.94 1.49 5.62
C LEU A 42 -2.35 0.13 5.21
N PHE A 43 -3.14 -0.70 4.52
CA PHE A 43 -2.66 -1.93 3.90
C PHE A 43 -1.55 -1.64 2.87
N TYR A 44 -1.78 -0.70 1.94
CA TYR A 44 -0.77 -0.34 0.94
C TYR A 44 0.46 0.34 1.56
N ALA A 45 0.31 1.07 2.67
CA ALA A 45 1.44 1.60 3.43
C ALA A 45 2.28 0.47 4.03
N SER A 46 1.63 -0.56 4.58
CA SER A 46 2.31 -1.75 5.12
C SER A 46 3.04 -2.52 4.03
N LEU A 47 2.38 -2.74 2.88
CA LEU A 47 3.00 -3.36 1.71
C LEU A 47 4.23 -2.59 1.24
N TYR A 48 4.15 -1.26 1.23
CA TYR A 48 5.29 -0.43 0.84
C TYR A 48 6.49 -0.61 1.77
N LEU A 49 6.26 -0.66 3.08
CA LEU A 49 7.32 -0.93 4.06
C LEU A 49 7.96 -2.30 3.82
N GLU A 50 7.15 -3.33 3.58
CA GLU A 50 7.66 -4.67 3.30
C GLU A 50 8.55 -4.69 2.04
N LEU A 51 8.15 -3.99 0.98
CA LEU A 51 8.97 -3.88 -0.23
C LEU A 51 10.31 -3.20 0.08
N GLU A 52 10.31 -2.07 0.80
CA GLU A 52 11.56 -1.38 1.17
C GLU A 52 12.46 -2.22 2.11
N GLU A 53 11.88 -3.00 3.03
CA GLU A 53 12.62 -3.96 3.85
C GLU A 53 13.24 -5.11 3.03
N GLN A 54 12.62 -5.50 1.92
CA GLN A 54 13.19 -6.51 1.02
C GLN A 54 14.39 -5.97 0.22
N LYS A 55 14.42 -4.67 -0.11
CA LYS A 55 15.55 -4.00 -0.77
C LYS A 55 16.77 -3.86 0.12
N ASP A 56 16.55 -3.50 1.38
CA ASP A 56 17.63 -3.15 2.28
C ASP A 56 18.06 -4.35 3.13
N THR A 57 19.28 -4.84 2.86
CA THR A 57 19.85 -5.98 3.58
C THR A 57 20.10 -5.64 5.07
N ASP A 58 20.30 -4.36 5.39
CA ASP A 58 20.47 -3.89 6.78
C ASP A 58 19.13 -3.82 7.54
N LEU A 59 18.01 -3.56 6.87
CA LEU A 59 16.67 -3.62 7.49
C LEU A 59 16.28 -5.07 7.82
N ARG A 60 16.58 -6.03 6.94
CA ARG A 60 16.46 -7.47 7.20
C ARG A 60 17.27 -7.93 8.42
N ALA A 61 18.50 -7.44 8.56
CA ALA A 61 19.39 -7.80 9.68
C ALA A 61 18.91 -7.24 11.04
N ARG A 62 18.10 -6.16 11.03
CA ARG A 62 17.48 -5.60 12.25
C ARG A 62 16.28 -6.42 12.76
N GLY A 63 15.90 -7.51 12.09
CA GLY A 63 14.89 -8.44 12.61
C GLY A 63 13.50 -7.82 12.79
N GLN A 64 13.18 -6.77 12.05
CA GLN A 64 11.86 -6.12 12.10
C GLN A 64 10.85 -6.78 11.16
N SER A 65 10.87 -8.12 11.04
CA SER A 65 9.74 -8.84 10.44
C SER A 65 8.57 -8.84 11.43
N SER A 66 8.01 -7.67 11.71
CA SER A 66 6.84 -7.50 12.57
C SER A 66 5.65 -7.11 11.70
N TRP A 67 5.04 -8.14 11.10
CA TRP A 67 3.67 -8.11 10.59
C TRP A 67 2.62 -7.75 11.67
N LEU A 68 3.06 -7.41 12.89
CA LEU A 68 2.26 -7.07 14.08
C LEU A 68 2.51 -5.62 14.55
N SER A 69 3.10 -4.78 13.70
CA SER A 69 3.23 -3.35 14.00
C SER A 69 1.82 -2.74 14.12
N SER A 70 1.57 -1.92 15.14
CA SER A 70 0.28 -1.22 15.21
C SER A 70 0.11 -0.30 14.00
N GLU A 71 -1.13 0.05 13.64
CA GLU A 71 -1.39 0.99 12.54
C GLU A 71 -0.63 2.32 12.72
N GLN A 72 -0.46 2.78 13.97
CA GLN A 72 0.36 3.96 14.26
C GLN A 72 1.84 3.75 13.97
N GLU A 73 2.38 2.56 14.25
CA GLU A 73 3.77 2.22 13.94
C GLU A 73 3.99 2.11 12.42
N ILE A 74 3.04 1.50 11.70
CA ILE A 74 3.04 1.45 10.22
C ILE A 74 3.11 2.88 9.67
N VAL A 75 2.25 3.78 10.15
CA VAL A 75 2.23 5.17 9.67
C VAL A 75 3.52 5.88 10.02
N ALA A 76 4.03 5.75 11.25
CA ALA A 76 5.28 6.39 11.66
C ALA A 76 6.45 6.00 10.75
N LYS A 77 6.62 4.70 10.49
CA LYS A 77 7.65 4.18 9.58
C LYS A 77 7.41 4.62 8.14
N ALA A 78 6.18 4.55 7.66
CA ALA A 78 5.85 4.94 6.29
C ALA A 78 6.17 6.42 6.03
N LEU A 79 5.91 7.31 7.00
CA LEU A 79 6.19 8.75 6.88
C LEU A 79 7.68 9.06 6.66
N GLU A 80 8.59 8.19 7.11
CA GLU A 80 10.03 8.36 6.90
C GLU A 80 10.46 8.06 5.46
N LEU A 81 9.69 7.23 4.74
CA LEU A 81 10.06 6.69 3.43
C LEU A 81 9.20 7.23 2.29
N VAL A 82 7.91 7.50 2.54
CA VAL A 82 6.98 7.99 1.51
C VAL A 82 7.13 9.49 1.26
N PRO A 83 6.84 9.98 0.04
CA PRO A 83 6.84 11.40 -0.26
C PRO A 83 5.92 12.19 0.66
N ALA A 84 6.35 13.39 1.05
CA ALA A 84 5.59 14.31 1.90
C ALA A 84 4.16 14.60 1.40
N ALA A 85 3.94 14.49 0.09
CA ALA A 85 2.63 14.66 -0.54
C ALA A 85 1.58 13.65 -0.05
N TYR A 86 1.96 12.52 0.55
CA TYR A 86 1.05 11.49 1.08
C TYR A 86 0.97 11.49 2.61
N HIS A 87 1.77 12.29 3.31
CA HIS A 87 1.81 12.28 4.77
C HIS A 87 0.47 12.59 5.42
N GLY A 88 -0.22 13.63 4.92
CA GLY A 88 -1.55 13.99 5.42
C GLY A 88 -2.60 12.90 5.20
N LEU A 89 -2.49 12.14 4.11
CA LEU A 89 -3.38 10.99 3.86
C LEU A 89 -3.14 9.90 4.92
N LEU A 90 -1.88 9.51 5.14
CA LEU A 90 -1.53 8.44 6.09
C LEU A 90 -1.92 8.80 7.53
N GLN A 91 -1.64 10.03 7.95
CA GLN A 91 -2.01 10.53 9.27
C GLN A 91 -3.54 10.53 9.47
N MET A 92 -4.28 10.99 8.46
CA MET A 92 -5.74 10.98 8.49
C MET A 92 -6.29 9.55 8.54
N CYS A 93 -5.78 8.63 7.73
CA CYS A 93 -6.22 7.23 7.73
C CYS A 93 -5.93 6.54 9.07
N SER A 94 -4.79 6.82 9.71
CA SER A 94 -4.48 6.33 11.06
C SER A 94 -5.42 6.87 12.13
N LEU A 95 -5.87 8.12 11.99
CA LEU A 95 -6.88 8.68 12.89
C LEU A 95 -8.23 7.99 12.65
N ILE A 96 -8.65 7.86 11.39
CA ILE A 96 -9.91 7.21 11.00
C ILE A 96 -9.98 5.78 11.54
N SER A 97 -8.93 5.00 11.40
CA SER A 97 -8.91 3.59 11.84
C SER A 97 -9.01 3.44 13.37
N SER A 98 -8.58 4.45 14.12
CA SER A 98 -8.70 4.48 15.58
C SER A 98 -10.08 4.91 16.09
N LEU A 99 -10.93 5.45 15.22
CA LEU A 99 -12.26 5.91 15.60
C LEU A 99 -13.25 4.73 15.66
N THR A 100 -14.06 4.71 16.70
CA THR A 100 -15.16 3.75 16.86
C THR A 100 -16.50 4.31 16.43
N VAL A 101 -16.50 5.44 15.71
CA VAL A 101 -17.69 6.20 15.32
C VAL A 101 -17.75 6.30 13.81
N ASP A 102 -18.97 6.30 13.27
CA ASP A 102 -19.20 6.55 11.85
C ASP A 102 -18.89 8.01 11.52
N LEU A 103 -17.96 8.19 10.59
CA LEU A 103 -17.62 9.49 10.04
C LEU A 103 -18.51 9.76 8.83
N GLU A 104 -19.04 10.97 8.75
CA GLU A 104 -19.71 11.48 7.57
C GLU A 104 -18.83 12.59 6.96
N LEU A 105 -18.38 12.37 5.72
CA LEU A 105 -17.74 13.40 4.91
C LEU A 105 -18.74 13.93 3.89
N GLN A 106 -18.58 15.18 3.49
CA GLN A 106 -19.29 15.68 2.31
C GLN A 106 -18.82 14.95 1.05
N ASP A 107 -19.69 14.84 0.04
CA ASP A 107 -19.40 14.09 -1.19
C ASP A 107 -18.09 14.52 -1.89
N ASN A 108 -17.77 15.81 -1.84
CA ASN A 108 -16.52 16.37 -2.40
C ASN A 108 -15.28 15.96 -1.59
N GLU A 109 -15.37 15.92 -0.27
CA GLU A 109 -14.30 15.50 0.64
C GLU A 109 -14.04 14.01 0.51
N LEU A 110 -15.10 13.19 0.46
CA LEU A 110 -15.01 11.76 0.20
C LEU A 110 -14.38 11.48 -1.16
N LYS A 111 -14.80 12.21 -2.20
CA LYS A 111 -14.18 12.09 -3.53
C LYS A 111 -12.70 12.47 -3.52
N ALA A 112 -12.32 13.52 -2.78
CA ALA A 112 -10.92 13.94 -2.66
C ALA A 112 -10.08 12.89 -1.91
N LEU A 113 -10.60 12.32 -0.83
CA LEU A 113 -9.98 11.22 -0.09
C LEU A 113 -9.72 10.03 -1.02
N ARG A 114 -10.75 9.57 -1.74
CA ARG A 114 -10.65 8.43 -2.67
C ARG A 114 -9.63 8.69 -3.77
N LEU A 115 -9.64 9.87 -4.37
CA LEU A 115 -8.67 10.23 -5.41
C LEU A 115 -7.23 10.23 -4.89
N LYS A 116 -7.02 10.72 -3.65
CA LYS A 116 -5.71 10.70 -3.01
C LYS A 116 -5.27 9.28 -2.65
N ALA A 117 -6.19 8.44 -2.19
CA ALA A 117 -5.95 7.03 -1.91
C ALA A 117 -5.57 6.26 -3.18
N SER A 118 -6.32 6.42 -4.29
CA SER A 118 -5.99 5.80 -5.57
C SER A 118 -4.60 6.20 -6.07
N SER A 119 -4.25 7.49 -5.96
CA SER A 119 -2.92 7.99 -6.33
C SER A 119 -1.80 7.42 -5.45
N PHE A 120 -2.07 7.14 -4.18
CA PHE A 120 -1.10 6.49 -3.30
C PHE A 120 -0.92 5.00 -3.66
N ILE A 121 -2.01 4.32 -4.00
CA ILE A 121 -1.98 2.93 -4.46
C ILE A 121 -1.16 2.79 -5.75
N ASP A 122 -1.34 3.69 -6.72
CA ASP A 122 -0.50 3.74 -7.93
C ASP A 122 0.98 3.89 -7.56
N TYR A 123 1.29 4.84 -6.66
CA TYR A 123 2.66 5.10 -6.20
C TYR A 123 3.33 3.85 -5.61
N VAL A 124 2.61 3.07 -4.80
CA VAL A 124 3.11 1.81 -4.21
C VAL A 124 3.19 0.74 -5.29
N GLY A 125 2.17 0.64 -6.15
CA GLY A 125 2.07 -0.34 -7.22
C GLY A 125 3.20 -0.25 -8.24
N GLU A 126 3.55 0.96 -8.68
CA GLU A 126 4.71 1.20 -9.56
C GLU A 126 6.02 0.69 -8.94
N ARG A 127 6.18 0.85 -7.62
CA ARG A 127 7.38 0.38 -6.91
C ARG A 127 7.41 -1.12 -6.72
N ALA A 128 6.25 -1.71 -6.42
CA ALA A 128 6.11 -3.17 -6.37
C ALA A 128 6.47 -3.80 -7.72
N GLN A 129 6.02 -3.20 -8.83
CA GLN A 129 6.37 -3.67 -10.17
C GLN A 129 7.87 -3.53 -10.47
N LEU A 130 8.48 -2.38 -10.17
CA LEU A 130 9.90 -2.15 -10.44
C LEU A 130 10.82 -3.19 -9.77
N GLU A 131 10.50 -3.68 -8.57
CA GLU A 131 11.28 -4.74 -7.93
C GLU A 131 11.29 -6.06 -8.69
N HIS A 132 10.15 -6.44 -9.28
CA HIS A 132 10.02 -7.68 -10.02
C HIS A 132 10.82 -7.68 -11.34
N TRP A 133 11.26 -6.51 -11.81
CA TRP A 133 12.09 -6.36 -13.01
C TRP A 133 13.61 -6.45 -12.72
N PHE A 134 14.05 -6.18 -11.49
CA PHE A 134 15.47 -6.07 -11.17
C PHE A 134 16.05 -7.27 -10.35
N HIS A 135 15.24 -8.29 -10.06
CA HIS A 135 15.64 -9.56 -9.43
C HIS A 135 15.33 -10.77 -10.33
#